data_AF-A0A8T5RP31-F1
#
_entry.id   AF-A0A8T5RP31-F1
#
_cell.length_a   1.000
_cell.length_b   1.000
_cell.length_c   1.000
_cell.angle_alpha   90.00
_cell.angle_beta   90.00
_cell.angle_gamma   90.00
#
_symmetry.space_group_name_H-M   'P 1'
#
loop_
_entity.id
_entity.type
_entity.pdbx_description
1 polymer ?
#
loop_
_entity_poly.entity_id
_entity_poly.type
_entity_poly.pdbx_seq_one_letter_code
_entity_poly.pdbx_strand_id
1 'polypeptide(L)'
;MKEIYDKNTVISFFKEEVKNFVKGRNWGKYHTPKNLVQAINCEAGELSQLLLFKDYSKQNIKEDKELFSNISDEIADVFIYIISLINALDLDLTQAFITKMKKNISKYSTKEFNNGIYYKK
;
A
#
# COMPACT_ATOMS: atom_id res chain seq x y z
N MET A 1 17.73 -9.84 18.52
CA MET A 1 17.40 -8.87 17.44
C MET A 1 16.33 -7.94 17.97
N LYS A 2 16.35 -6.65 17.59
CA LYS A 2 15.30 -5.71 17.99
C LYS A 2 14.02 -6.10 17.24
N GLU A 3 12.91 -6.27 17.96
CA GLU A 3 11.64 -6.63 17.32
C GLU A 3 11.13 -5.49 16.44
N ILE A 4 10.73 -5.82 15.20
CA ILE A 4 10.29 -4.89 14.17
C ILE A 4 8.76 -4.95 14.13
N TYR A 5 8.11 -3.84 14.48
CA TYR A 5 6.66 -3.70 14.49
C TYR A 5 6.24 -2.34 13.92
N ASP A 6 4.99 -2.21 13.51
CA ASP A 6 4.47 -0.95 12.95
C ASP A 6 4.64 0.25 13.92
N LYS A 7 4.54 -0.01 15.23
CA LYS A 7 4.66 1.03 16.27
C LYS A 7 6.05 1.67 16.38
N ASN A 8 7.10 1.00 15.88
CA ASN A 8 8.49 1.42 16.06
C ASN A 8 9.31 1.41 14.77
N THR A 9 8.67 1.21 13.62
CA THR A 9 9.33 1.11 12.31
C THR A 9 8.96 2.32 11.46
N VAL A 10 9.97 3.05 10.99
CA VAL A 10 9.80 4.23 10.13
C VAL A 10 9.90 3.85 8.66
N ILE A 11 9.33 4.68 7.77
CA ILE A 11 9.25 4.40 6.33
C ILE A 11 10.63 4.12 5.68
N SER A 12 11.70 4.71 6.21
CA SER A 12 13.06 4.49 5.69
C SER A 12 13.52 3.05 5.83
N PHE A 13 13.03 2.30 6.83
CA PHE A 13 13.29 0.87 6.96
C PHE A 13 12.81 0.12 5.72
N PHE A 14 11.53 0.29 5.35
CA PHE A 14 10.96 -0.40 4.20
C PHE A 14 11.64 0.01 2.88
N LYS A 15 11.96 1.31 2.72
CA LYS A 15 12.71 1.80 1.55
C LYS A 15 14.05 1.08 1.41
N GLU A 16 14.81 0.93 2.50
CA GLU A 16 16.11 0.27 2.47
C GLU A 16 16.00 -1.26 2.30
N GLU A 17 15.07 -1.94 2.96
CA GLU A 17 14.86 -3.39 2.77
C GLU A 17 14.55 -3.73 1.31
N VAL A 18 13.60 -3.01 0.70
CA VAL A 18 13.24 -3.21 -0.71
C VAL A 18 14.40 -2.85 -1.64
N LYS A 19 15.10 -1.75 -1.38
CA LYS A 19 16.27 -1.34 -2.17
C LYS A 19 17.37 -2.39 -2.12
N ASN A 20 17.65 -2.96 -0.95
CA ASN A 20 18.63 -4.02 -0.77
C ASN A 20 18.21 -5.29 -1.49
N PHE A 21 16.93 -5.67 -1.40
CA PHE A 21 16.37 -6.83 -2.12
C PHE A 21 16.54 -6.71 -3.63
N VAL A 22 16.22 -5.54 -4.21
CA VAL A 22 16.32 -5.24 -5.64
C VAL A 22 17.78 -5.19 -6.09
N LYS A 23 18.64 -4.54 -5.31
CA LYS A 23 20.08 -4.43 -5.61
C LYS A 23 20.75 -5.80 -5.57
N GLY A 24 20.46 -6.62 -4.58
CA GLY A 24 21.02 -7.97 -4.44
C GLY A 24 20.72 -8.90 -5.62
N ARG A 25 19.71 -8.57 -6.43
CA ARG A 25 19.31 -9.33 -7.62
C ARG A 25 19.64 -8.63 -8.94
N ASN A 26 20.27 -7.46 -8.91
CA ASN A 26 20.50 -6.61 -10.09
C ASN A 26 19.21 -6.31 -10.88
N TRP A 27 18.09 -6.18 -10.18
CA TRP A 27 16.78 -5.94 -10.79
C TRP A 27 16.51 -4.47 -11.09
N GLY A 28 17.36 -3.55 -10.63
CA GLY A 28 17.18 -2.10 -10.82
C GLY A 28 16.94 -1.68 -12.29
N LYS A 29 17.52 -2.40 -13.27
CA LYS A 29 17.29 -2.14 -14.70
C LYS A 29 15.85 -2.42 -15.19
N TYR A 30 15.09 -3.24 -14.46
CA TYR A 30 13.70 -3.57 -14.80
C TYR A 30 12.69 -2.70 -14.04
N HIS A 31 13.14 -2.03 -12.97
CA HIS A 31 12.35 -1.17 -12.09
C HIS A 31 12.09 0.22 -12.72
N THR A 32 11.62 0.23 -13.97
CA THR A 32 11.15 1.46 -14.61
C THR A 32 9.78 1.86 -14.02
N PRO A 33 9.42 3.16 -13.98
CA PRO A 33 8.12 3.58 -13.46
C PRO A 33 6.94 2.88 -14.12
N LYS A 34 6.99 2.66 -15.44
CA LYS A 34 5.96 1.91 -16.18
C LYS A 34 5.83 0.48 -15.64
N ASN A 35 6.93 -0.26 -15.53
CA ASN A 35 6.89 -1.66 -15.11
C ASN A 35 6.41 -1.78 -13.66
N LEU A 36 6.84 -0.89 -12.78
CA LEU A 36 6.44 -0.90 -11.37
C LEU A 36 4.95 -0.59 -11.20
N VAL A 37 4.40 0.36 -11.96
CA VAL A 37 2.95 0.61 -11.97
C VAL A 37 2.17 -0.61 -12.48
N GLN A 38 2.69 -1.33 -13.48
CA GLN A 38 2.06 -2.57 -13.94
C GLN A 38 2.13 -3.67 -12.87
N ALA A 39 3.27 -3.82 -12.18
CA ALA A 39 3.40 -4.78 -11.08
C ALA A 39 2.39 -4.47 -9.95
N ILE A 40 2.27 -3.21 -9.53
CA ILE A 40 1.24 -2.79 -8.55
C ILE A 40 -0.17 -3.22 -8.99
N ASN A 41 -0.50 -3.05 -10.28
CA ASN A 41 -1.82 -3.45 -10.79
C ASN A 41 -2.01 -4.97 -10.81
N CYS A 42 -0.96 -5.74 -11.10
CA CYS A 42 -1.02 -7.20 -11.03
C CYS A 42 -1.33 -7.67 -9.61
N GLU A 43 -0.54 -7.24 -8.61
CA GLU A 43 -0.74 -7.67 -7.22
C GLU A 43 -2.06 -7.16 -6.64
N ALA A 44 -2.51 -5.95 -7.04
CA ALA A 44 -3.84 -5.48 -6.67
C ALA A 44 -4.95 -6.33 -7.29
N GLY A 45 -4.70 -6.90 -8.47
CA GLY A 45 -5.58 -7.86 -9.13
C GLY A 45 -5.61 -9.20 -8.37
N GLU A 46 -4.47 -9.71 -7.94
CA GLU A 46 -4.36 -10.94 -7.13
C GLU A 46 -5.09 -10.77 -5.79
N LEU A 47 -4.87 -9.66 -5.08
CA LEU A 47 -5.66 -9.29 -3.90
C LEU A 47 -7.16 -9.25 -4.18
N SER A 48 -7.57 -8.68 -5.33
CA SER A 48 -8.97 -8.62 -5.71
C SER A 48 -9.57 -10.00 -5.99
N GLN A 49 -8.80 -10.94 -6.54
CA GLN A 49 -9.28 -12.28 -6.86
C GLN A 49 -9.65 -13.09 -5.61
N LEU A 50 -8.94 -12.88 -4.49
CA LEU A 50 -9.25 -13.54 -3.21
C LEU A 50 -10.68 -13.27 -2.72
N LEU A 51 -11.24 -12.12 -3.08
CA LEU A 51 -12.56 -11.64 -2.64
C LEU A 51 -13.61 -11.62 -3.77
N LEU A 52 -13.21 -11.93 -5.01
CA LEU A 52 -14.10 -11.84 -6.17
C LEU A 52 -15.28 -12.81 -6.04
N PHE A 53 -16.51 -12.27 -6.15
CA PHE A 53 -17.77 -13.00 -5.98
C PHE A 53 -17.98 -13.68 -4.62
N LYS A 54 -17.31 -13.19 -3.57
CA LYS A 54 -17.44 -13.74 -2.21
C LYS A 54 -18.02 -12.71 -1.24
N ASP A 55 -19.04 -13.11 -0.49
CA ASP A 55 -19.69 -12.30 0.54
C ASP A 55 -19.09 -12.55 1.94
N TYR A 56 -17.78 -12.35 2.08
CA TYR A 56 -17.14 -12.52 3.38
C TYR A 56 -17.43 -11.32 4.30
N SER A 57 -17.86 -11.60 5.53
CA SER A 57 -17.78 -10.59 6.59
C SER A 57 -16.33 -10.44 7.08
N LYS A 58 -16.04 -9.30 7.72
CA LYS A 58 -14.73 -9.07 8.38
C LYS A 58 -14.39 -10.17 9.39
N GLN A 59 -15.40 -10.74 10.06
CA GLN A 59 -15.19 -11.82 11.02
C GLN A 59 -14.80 -13.11 10.31
N ASN A 60 -15.50 -13.46 9.21
CA ASN A 60 -15.19 -14.66 8.43
C ASN A 60 -13.75 -14.62 7.91
N ILE A 61 -13.28 -13.47 7.40
CA ILE A 61 -11.90 -13.30 6.95
C ILE A 61 -10.90 -13.52 8.10
N LYS A 62 -11.19 -13.00 9.30
CA LYS A 62 -10.26 -13.12 10.45
C LYS A 62 -10.20 -14.52 11.04
N GLU A 63 -11.28 -15.28 10.95
CA GLU A 63 -11.36 -16.65 11.47
C GLU A 63 -10.76 -17.67 10.49
N ASP A 64 -10.84 -17.40 9.19
CA ASP A 64 -10.18 -18.19 8.15
C ASP A 64 -8.69 -17.81 8.04
N LYS A 65 -7.85 -18.61 8.69
CA LYS A 65 -6.39 -18.36 8.76
C LYS A 65 -5.71 -18.39 7.39
N GLU A 66 -6.18 -19.24 6.49
CA GLU A 66 -5.58 -19.37 5.16
C GLU A 66 -5.94 -18.15 4.32
N LEU A 67 -7.21 -17.78 4.29
CA LEU A 67 -7.66 -16.57 3.60
C LEU A 67 -7.00 -15.32 4.16
N PHE A 68 -6.91 -15.19 5.49
CA PHE A 68 -6.24 -14.05 6.12
C PHE A 68 -4.75 -13.98 5.74
N SER A 69 -4.06 -15.11 5.70
CA SER A 69 -2.65 -15.19 5.27
C SER A 69 -2.52 -14.72 3.83
N ASN A 70 -3.31 -15.28 2.91
CA ASN A 70 -3.25 -14.92 1.49
C ASN A 70 -3.55 -13.43 1.28
N ILE A 71 -4.58 -12.88 1.95
CA ILE A 71 -4.86 -11.43 1.89
C ILE A 71 -3.67 -10.62 2.42
N SER A 72 -3.01 -11.07 3.48
CA SER A 72 -1.86 -10.37 4.06
C SER A 72 -0.67 -10.37 3.11
N ASP A 73 -0.41 -11.48 2.43
CA ASP A 73 0.66 -11.62 1.44
C ASP A 73 0.42 -10.68 0.24
N GLU A 74 -0.77 -10.70 -0.35
CA GLU A 74 -1.08 -9.82 -1.48
C GLU A 74 -1.06 -8.31 -1.12
N ILE A 75 -1.47 -7.96 0.10
CA ILE A 75 -1.32 -6.58 0.60
C ILE A 75 0.16 -6.20 0.71
N ALA A 76 1.00 -7.13 1.18
CA ALA A 76 2.43 -6.91 1.29
C ALA A 76 3.07 -6.74 -0.09
N ASP A 77 2.68 -7.54 -1.09
CA ASP A 77 3.21 -7.45 -2.45
C ASP A 77 2.84 -6.12 -3.13
N VAL A 78 1.58 -5.68 -3.02
CA VAL A 78 1.17 -4.33 -3.45
C VAL A 78 2.04 -3.26 -2.78
N PHE A 79 2.26 -3.37 -1.46
CA PHE A 79 3.06 -2.40 -0.73
C PHE A 79 4.54 -2.41 -1.16
N ILE A 80 5.14 -3.58 -1.37
CA ILE A 80 6.53 -3.72 -1.83
C ILE A 80 6.74 -3.04 -3.17
N TYR A 81 5.82 -3.18 -4.13
CA TYR A 81 5.94 -2.49 -5.41
C TYR A 81 5.68 -0.99 -5.32
N ILE A 82 4.81 -0.53 -4.41
CA ILE A 82 4.69 0.91 -4.09
C ILE A 82 6.02 1.46 -3.56
N ILE A 83 6.66 0.78 -2.59
CA ILE A 83 7.97 1.17 -2.08
C ILE A 83 9.04 1.12 -3.18
N SER A 84 8.99 0.11 -4.05
CA SER A 84 9.88 0.02 -5.21
C SER A 84 9.75 1.23 -6.14
N LEU A 85 8.51 1.68 -6.41
CA LEU A 85 8.24 2.86 -7.23
C LEU A 85 8.72 4.15 -6.55
N ILE A 86 8.48 4.28 -5.25
CA ILE A 86 8.97 5.40 -4.45
C ILE A 86 10.49 5.48 -4.50
N ASN A 87 11.18 4.35 -4.36
CA ASN A 87 12.64 4.28 -4.46
C ASN A 87 13.13 4.63 -5.87
N ALA A 88 12.48 4.12 -6.93
CA ALA A 88 12.86 4.39 -8.31
C ALA A 88 12.68 5.87 -8.71
N LEU A 89 11.75 6.57 -8.08
CA LEU A 89 11.47 8.00 -8.30
C LEU A 89 12.17 8.93 -7.30
N ASP A 90 12.93 8.39 -6.35
CA ASP A 90 13.48 9.11 -5.19
C ASP A 90 12.42 9.99 -4.48
N LEU A 91 11.23 9.42 -4.29
CA LEU A 91 10.08 10.15 -3.75
C LEU A 91 10.13 10.15 -2.22
N ASP A 92 9.89 11.32 -1.62
CA ASP A 92 9.60 11.46 -0.19
C ASP A 92 8.10 11.18 0.05
N LEU A 93 7.80 9.95 0.46
CA LEU A 93 6.42 9.52 0.69
C LEU A 93 5.77 10.31 1.83
N THR A 94 6.52 10.63 2.88
CA THR A 94 5.99 11.35 4.05
C THR A 94 5.53 12.75 3.64
N GLN A 95 6.36 13.47 2.89
CA GLN A 95 6.01 14.81 2.41
C GLN A 95 4.86 14.77 1.40
N ALA A 96 4.85 13.78 0.50
CA ALA A 96 3.76 13.57 -0.45
C ALA A 96 2.42 13.29 0.27
N PHE A 97 2.45 12.43 1.30
CA PHE A 97 1.29 12.09 2.12
C PHE A 97 0.74 13.31 2.84
N ILE A 98 1.58 14.07 3.57
CA ILE A 98 1.15 15.27 4.31
C ILE A 98 0.50 16.28 3.35
N THR A 99 1.13 16.51 2.20
CA THR A 99 0.62 17.45 1.18
C THR A 99 -0.73 16.99 0.64
N LYS A 100 -0.87 15.69 0.33
CA LYS A 100 -2.11 15.12 -0.19
C LYS A 100 -3.23 15.15 0.86
N MET A 101 -2.92 14.86 2.12
CA MET A 101 -3.90 14.90 3.20
C MET A 101 -4.42 16.31 3.46
N LYS A 102 -3.56 17.34 3.44
CA LYS A 102 -4.00 18.75 3.52
C LYS A 102 -5.00 19.09 2.41
N LYS A 103 -4.70 18.68 1.17
CA LYS A 103 -5.61 18.88 0.02
C LYS A 103 -6.93 18.13 0.20
N ASN A 104 -6.89 16.89 0.70
CA ASN A 104 -8.08 16.08 0.92
C ASN A 104 -8.97 16.66 2.03
N ILE A 105 -8.40 17.13 3.15
CA ILE A 105 -9.15 17.78 4.24
C ILE A 105 -9.85 19.05 3.75
N SER A 106 -9.16 19.83 2.92
CA SER A 106 -9.76 21.04 2.32
C SER A 106 -10.88 20.71 1.32
N LYS A 107 -10.76 19.61 0.56
CA LYS A 107 -11.75 19.18 -0.43
C LYS A 107 -12.95 18.49 0.19
N TYR A 108 -12.73 17.74 1.28
CA TYR A 108 -13.72 16.93 1.97
C TYR A 108 -13.84 17.40 3.43
N SER A 109 -14.31 18.62 3.63
CA SER A 109 -14.46 19.18 4.98
C SER A 109 -15.53 18.39 5.76
N THR A 110 -15.37 18.22 7.08
CA THR A 110 -16.37 17.52 7.90
C THR A 110 -17.71 18.24 7.98
N LYS A 111 -17.76 19.52 7.58
CA LYS A 111 -19.00 20.29 7.47
C LYS A 111 -19.79 19.94 6.21
N GLU A 112 -19.09 19.64 5.12
CA GLU A 112 -19.67 19.33 3.82
C GLU A 112 -19.75 17.82 3.58
N PHE A 113 -18.89 17.03 4.20
CA PHE A 113 -18.87 15.58 4.09
C PHE A 113 -18.88 14.96 5.48
N ASN A 114 -20.04 14.42 5.87
CA ASN A 114 -20.20 13.73 7.14
C ASN A 114 -21.12 12.53 6.97
N ASN A 115 -20.79 11.39 7.59
CA ASN A 115 -21.54 10.14 7.52
C ASN A 115 -21.86 9.67 6.09
N GLY A 116 -20.94 9.89 5.14
CA GLY A 116 -21.13 9.51 3.73
C GLY A 116 -22.10 10.41 2.96
N ILE A 117 -22.59 11.50 3.56
CA ILE A 117 -23.50 12.47 2.94
C ILE A 117 -22.69 13.71 2.55
N TYR A 118 -22.88 14.17 1.32
CA TYR A 118 -22.34 15.44 0.85
C TYR A 118 -23.39 16.56 0.95
N TYR A 119 -23.14 17.50 1.87
CA TYR A 119 -23.93 18.72 2.06
C TYR A 119 -23.35 19.80 1.14
N LYS A 120 -24.00 20.01 0.00
CA LYS A 120 -23.70 21.15 -0.88
C LYS A 120 -24.35 22.39 -0.27
N LYS A 121 -23.57 23.45 -0.02
CA LYS A 121 -24.13 24.79 0.23
C LYS A 121 -24.84 25.31 -1.01
#